data_AF-A0A328STY4-F1
#
_entry.id   AF-A0A328STY4-F1
#
_cell.length_a   1.000
_cell.length_b   1.000
_cell.length_c   1.000
_cell.angle_alpha   90.00
_cell.angle_beta   90.00
_cell.angle_gamma   90.00
#
_symmetry.space_group_name_H-M   'P 1'
#
loop_
_entity.id
_entity.type
_entity.pdbx_description
1 polymer ?
#
loop_
_entity_poly.entity_id
_entity_poly.type
_entity_poly.pdbx_seq_one_letter_code
_entity_poly.pdbx_strand_id
1 'polypeptide(L)'
;MRNEENKRRDAEFDGKVIYIGNKPVMNYVLSIVTLMNNDVKRISIKARGRAINRAVDVVEVVRHKFVTKTQIENIFIATEEVFKDNGLPSNVSTIDIILSL
;
A
#
# COMPACT_ATOMS: atom_id res chain seq x y z
N MET A 1 9.65 4.54 19.10
CA MET A 1 8.55 3.58 19.34
C MET A 1 7.70 3.33 18.08
N ARG A 2 6.72 4.16 17.71
CA ARG A 2 5.77 3.85 16.60
C ARG A 2 6.36 3.82 15.17
N ASN A 3 7.34 4.69 14.89
CA ASN A 3 8.09 4.66 13.61
C ASN A 3 9.03 3.43 13.49
N GLU A 4 9.48 2.88 14.61
CA GLU A 4 10.34 1.69 14.62
C GLU A 4 9.52 0.42 14.39
N GLU A 5 8.28 0.36 14.88
CA GLU A 5 7.35 -0.75 14.59
C GLU A 5 6.97 -0.83 13.11
N ASN A 6 6.65 0.30 12.48
CA ASN A 6 6.41 0.35 11.02
C ASN A 6 7.64 -0.09 10.23
N LYS A 7 8.83 0.38 10.64
CA LYS A 7 10.10 0.03 9.98
C LYS A 7 10.49 -1.44 10.18
N ARG A 8 10.16 -2.03 11.34
CA ARG A 8 10.33 -3.47 11.61
C ARG A 8 9.39 -4.32 10.77
N ARG A 9 8.11 -3.95 10.69
CA ARG A 9 7.12 -4.61 9.80
C ARG A 9 7.58 -4.64 8.35
N ASP A 10 8.12 -3.53 7.86
CA ASP A 10 8.62 -3.45 6.48
C ASP A 10 9.86 -4.31 6.25
N ALA A 11 10.70 -4.48 7.27
CA ALA A 11 11.89 -5.34 7.21
C ALA A 11 11.55 -6.83 7.29
N GLU A 12 10.44 -7.19 7.96
CA GLU A 12 9.98 -8.57 8.15
C GLU A 12 9.00 -9.02 7.06
N PHE A 13 8.46 -8.10 6.27
CA PHE A 13 7.54 -8.42 5.19
C PHE A 13 8.28 -9.09 4.02
N ASP A 14 7.97 -10.36 3.78
CA ASP A 14 8.59 -11.21 2.74
C ASP A 14 8.01 -11.01 1.32
N GLY A 15 7.14 -10.01 1.14
CA GLY A 15 6.46 -9.71 -0.12
C GLY A 15 7.03 -8.51 -0.90
N LYS A 16 6.25 -8.00 -1.85
CA LYS A 16 6.57 -6.77 -2.60
C LYS A 16 5.77 -5.59 -2.11
N VAL A 17 6.39 -4.41 -2.05
CA VAL A 17 5.75 -3.17 -1.61
C VAL A 17 5.45 -2.27 -2.81
N ILE A 18 4.24 -1.72 -2.87
CA ILE A 18 3.82 -0.75 -3.88
C ILE A 18 3.33 0.52 -3.18
N TYR A 19 3.96 1.65 -3.52
CA TYR A 19 3.57 2.96 -3.02
C TYR A 19 2.57 3.63 -3.95
N ILE A 20 1.40 3.97 -3.41
CA ILE A 20 0.36 4.69 -4.13
C ILE A 20 0.57 6.19 -3.96
N GLY A 21 0.73 6.86 -5.10
CA GLY A 21 0.87 8.30 -5.23
C GLY A 21 -0.11 8.80 -6.28
N ASN A 22 0.27 9.81 -7.06
CA ASN A 22 -0.65 10.49 -7.99
C ASN A 22 -0.72 9.91 -9.41
N LYS A 23 -0.14 8.73 -9.67
CA LYS A 23 -0.29 8.09 -10.99
C LYS A 23 -1.75 7.63 -11.18
N PRO A 24 -2.22 7.46 -12.44
CA PRO A 24 -3.54 6.87 -12.69
C PRO A 24 -3.70 5.50 -12.02
N VAL A 25 -4.91 5.21 -11.52
CA VAL A 25 -5.27 3.97 -10.81
C VAL A 25 -4.78 2.72 -11.56
N MET A 26 -5.04 2.68 -12.88
CA MET A 26 -4.72 1.53 -13.71
C MET A 26 -3.23 1.19 -13.78
N ASN A 27 -2.32 2.16 -13.58
CA ASN A 27 -0.88 1.89 -13.57
C ASN A 27 -0.49 1.02 -12.37
N TYR A 28 -1.12 1.27 -11.22
CA TYR A 28 -0.91 0.48 -10.02
C TYR A 28 -1.56 -0.90 -10.13
N VAL A 29 -2.80 -0.95 -10.63
CA VAL A 29 -3.52 -2.21 -10.88
C VAL A 29 -2.69 -3.13 -11.79
N LEU A 30 -2.19 -2.62 -12.92
CA LEU A 30 -1.38 -3.41 -13.84
C LEU A 30 -0.11 -3.93 -13.16
N SER A 31 0.56 -3.09 -12.37
CA SER A 31 1.77 -3.48 -11.65
C SER A 31 1.50 -4.61 -10.65
N ILE A 32 0.37 -4.57 -9.92
CA ILE A 32 -0.04 -5.62 -8.98
C ILE A 32 -0.33 -6.92 -9.71
N VAL A 33 -1.11 -6.87 -10.80
CA VAL A 33 -1.47 -8.04 -11.61
C VAL A 33 -0.22 -8.69 -12.20
N THR A 34 0.71 -7.90 -12.74
CA THR A 34 1.99 -8.41 -13.27
C THR A 34 2.81 -9.11 -12.19
N LEU A 35 2.90 -8.54 -10.98
CA LEU A 35 3.64 -9.18 -9.89
C LEU A 35 2.98 -10.50 -9.45
N MET A 36 1.65 -10.51 -9.27
CA MET A 36 0.92 -11.72 -8.88
C MET A 36 1.01 -12.83 -9.93
N ASN A 37 1.00 -12.48 -11.22
CA ASN A 37 1.21 -13.43 -12.31
C ASN A 37 2.66 -13.97 -12.38
N ASN A 38 3.62 -13.27 -11.78
CA ASN A 38 5.01 -13.69 -11.64
C ASN A 38 5.27 -14.32 -10.25
N ASP A 39 4.29 -15.06 -9.74
CA ASP A 39 4.34 -15.82 -8.48
C ASP A 39 4.61 -15.00 -7.20
N VAL A 40 4.42 -13.67 -7.24
CA VAL A 40 4.46 -12.86 -6.02
C VAL A 40 3.15 -13.06 -5.25
N LYS A 41 3.23 -13.82 -4.15
CA LYS A 41 2.06 -14.20 -3.35
C LYS A 41 1.58 -13.14 -2.37
N ARG A 42 2.46 -12.23 -1.93
CA ARG A 42 2.15 -11.20 -0.94
C ARG A 42 2.57 -9.81 -1.44
N ILE A 43 1.64 -8.87 -1.43
CA ILE A 43 1.87 -7.49 -1.86
C ILE A 43 1.33 -6.52 -0.82
N SER A 44 2.19 -5.64 -0.31
CA SER A 44 1.82 -4.53 0.57
C SER A 44 1.58 -3.27 -0.26
N ILE A 45 0.38 -2.70 -0.14
CA ILE A 45 -0.03 -1.48 -0.83
C ILE A 45 -0.07 -0.36 0.20
N LYS A 46 0.91 0.54 0.09
CA LYS A 46 1.11 1.64 1.06
C LYS A 46 0.71 2.97 0.45
N ALA A 47 -0.01 3.77 1.22
CA ALA A 47 -0.39 5.12 0.82
C ALA A 47 -0.49 6.06 2.02
N ARG A 48 -0.45 7.36 1.75
CA ARG A 48 -0.59 8.40 2.77
C ARG A 48 -1.45 9.56 2.29
N GLY A 49 -2.15 10.20 3.23
CA GLY A 49 -3.01 11.35 3.00
C GLY A 49 -4.02 11.09 1.88
N ARG A 50 -4.09 12.01 0.92
CA ARG A 50 -5.04 11.96 -0.21
C ARG A 50 -4.79 10.81 -1.19
N ALA A 51 -3.76 9.98 -1.03
CA ALA A 51 -3.57 8.79 -1.85
C ALA A 51 -4.29 7.55 -1.27
N ILE A 52 -4.83 7.64 -0.05
CA ILE A 52 -5.51 6.52 0.62
C ILE A 52 -6.74 6.05 -0.16
N ASN A 53 -7.59 6.96 -0.63
CA ASN A 53 -8.74 6.62 -1.47
C ASN A 53 -8.30 5.85 -2.73
N ARG A 54 -7.22 6.32 -3.38
CA ARG A 54 -6.68 5.66 -4.57
C ARG A 54 -6.14 4.26 -4.25
N ALA A 55 -5.55 4.05 -3.08
CA ALA A 55 -5.07 2.74 -2.67
C ALA A 55 -6.23 1.74 -2.51
N VAL A 56 -7.33 2.19 -1.91
CA VAL A 56 -8.55 1.40 -1.78
C VAL A 56 -9.14 1.09 -3.16
N ASP A 57 -9.25 2.08 -4.05
CA ASP A 57 -9.74 1.87 -5.43
C ASP A 57 -8.89 0.84 -6.19
N VAL A 58 -7.56 0.92 -6.06
CA VAL A 58 -6.63 -0.02 -6.68
C VAL A 58 -6.86 -1.44 -6.17
N VAL A 59 -6.95 -1.63 -4.84
CA VAL A 59 -7.21 -2.93 -4.22
C VAL A 59 -8.53 -3.51 -4.72
N GLU A 60 -9.60 -2.71 -4.69
CA GLU A 60 -10.94 -3.15 -5.08
C GLU A 60 -11.00 -3.54 -6.56
N VAL A 61 -10.34 -2.79 -7.45
CA VAL A 61 -10.26 -3.14 -8.87
C VAL A 61 -9.50 -4.45 -9.09
N VAL A 62 -8.37 -4.66 -8.40
CA VAL A 62 -7.59 -5.91 -8.52
C VAL A 62 -8.43 -7.12 -8.15
N ARG A 63 -9.02 -7.13 -6.94
CA ARG A 63 -9.77 -8.28 -6.42
C ARG A 63 -11.11 -8.52 -7.11
N HIS A 64 -11.73 -7.51 -7.74
CA HIS A 64 -13.01 -7.68 -8.40
C HIS A 64 -12.90 -7.93 -9.90
N LYS A 65 -11.87 -7.40 -10.58
CA LYS A 65 -11.80 -7.43 -12.05
C LYS A 65 -10.65 -8.25 -12.62
N PHE A 66 -9.58 -8.48 -11.87
CA PHE A 66 -8.36 -9.07 -12.43
C PHE A 66 -7.94 -10.37 -11.73
N VAL A 67 -7.68 -10.32 -10.42
CA VAL A 67 -7.20 -11.46 -9.64
C VAL A 67 -8.23 -11.77 -8.56
N THR A 68 -9.32 -12.42 -8.96
CA THR A 68 -10.50 -12.60 -8.10
C THR A 68 -10.30 -13.52 -6.90
N LYS A 69 -9.18 -14.24 -6.87
CA LYS A 69 -8.77 -15.08 -5.73
C LYS A 69 -8.04 -14.29 -4.64
N THR A 70 -7.58 -13.07 -4.95
CA THR A 70 -6.85 -12.23 -4.00
C THR A 70 -7.66 -11.97 -2.74
N GLN A 71 -7.03 -12.20 -1.59
CA GLN A 71 -7.56 -11.91 -0.27
C GLN A 71 -6.88 -10.69 0.33
N ILE A 72 -7.60 -9.97 1.20
CA ILE A 72 -7.02 -8.95 2.06
C ILE A 72 -6.57 -9.66 3.33
N GLU A 73 -5.25 -9.79 3.52
CA GLU A 73 -4.66 -10.44 4.69
C GLU A 73 -4.75 -9.52 5.91
N ASN A 74 -4.40 -8.23 5.74
CA ASN A 74 -4.45 -7.26 6.82
C ASN A 74 -4.56 -5.82 6.30
N ILE A 75 -5.06 -4.91 7.14
CA ILE A 75 -5.10 -3.47 6.90
C ILE A 75 -4.58 -2.76 8.13
N PHE A 76 -3.50 -2.00 7.96
CA PHE A 76 -2.96 -1.16 9.01
C PHE A 76 -3.20 0.30 8.68
N ILE A 77 -3.59 1.07 9.69
CA ILE A 77 -3.66 2.52 9.62
C ILE A 77 -2.77 3.13 10.68
N ALA A 78 -2.12 4.23 10.34
CA ALA A 78 -1.28 4.95 11.27
C ALA A 78 -1.25 6.45 10.94
N THR A 79 -0.40 7.17 11.67
CA THR A 79 -0.06 8.55 11.40
C THR A 79 1.44 8.64 11.32
N GLU A 80 1.95 9.23 10.23
CA GLU A 80 3.36 9.55 10.07
C GLU A 80 3.55 11.05 10.19
N GLU A 81 4.63 11.43 10.88
CA GLU A 81 5.09 12.81 10.91
C GLU A 81 5.96 13.05 9.68
N VAL A 82 5.53 13.97 8.82
CA VAL A 82 6.28 14.40 7.64
C VAL A 82 6.65 15.87 7.78
N PHE A 83 7.85 16.21 7.34
CA PHE A 83 8.30 17.60 7.32
C PHE A 83 7.84 18.26 6.02
N LYS A 84 7.16 19.39 6.14
CA LYS A 84 6.82 20.26 5.01
C LYS A 84 8.07 21.01 4.53
N ASP A 85 8.00 21.63 3.35
CA ASP A 85 9.11 22.41 2.77
C ASP A 85 9.57 23.57 3.67
N ASN A 86 8.69 24.07 4.54
CA ASN A 86 8.99 25.09 5.54
C ASN A 86 9.63 24.55 6.84
N GLY A 87 9.99 23.26 6.86
CA GLY A 87 10.59 22.58 8.01
C GLY A 87 9.63 22.26 9.15
N LEU A 88 8.34 22.62 9.05
CA LEU A 88 7.36 22.31 10.08
C LEU A 88 6.88 20.85 9.96
N PRO A 89 6.74 20.14 11.08
CA PRO A 89 6.16 18.81 11.08
C PRO A 89 4.66 18.88 10.76
N SER A 90 4.18 17.83 10.13
CA SER A 90 2.78 17.64 9.79
C SER A 90 2.42 16.18 9.94
N ASN A 91 1.34 15.92 10.66
CA ASN A 91 0.79 14.57 10.77
C ASN A 91 0.02 14.22 9.51
N VAL A 92 0.31 13.06 8.92
CA VAL A 92 -0.36 12.54 7.74
C VAL A 92 -0.83 11.12 8.02
N SER A 93 -2.12 10.86 7.80
CA SER A 93 -2.67 9.51 7.91
C SER A 93 -2.02 8.59 6.88
N THR A 94 -1.77 7.34 7.26
CA THR A 94 -1.23 6.31 6.38
C THR A 94 -2.10 5.07 6.39
N ILE A 95 -2.05 4.33 5.30
CA ILE A 95 -2.68 3.02 5.14
C ILE A 95 -1.68 2.05 4.53
N ASP A 96 -1.73 0.80 4.98
CA ASP A 96 -0.97 -0.33 4.46
C ASP A 96 -1.91 -1.52 4.34
N ILE A 97 -2.18 -1.95 3.10
CA ILE A 97 -3.09 -3.05 2.80
C ILE A 97 -2.26 -4.21 2.28
N ILE A 98 -2.27 -5.33 3.00
CA ILE A 98 -1.59 -6.56 2.57
C ILE A 98 -2.57 -7.41 1.79
N LEU A 99 -2.23 -7.66 0.52
CA LEU A 99 -2.91 -8.60 -0.35
C LEU A 99 -2.14 -9.91 -0.40
N SER A 100 -2.88 -11.02 -0.36
CA SER A 100 -2.35 -12.37 -0.57
C SER A 100 -3.09 -13.11 -1.69
N LEU A 101 -2.39 -13.98 -2.42
CA LEU A 101 -2.96 -14.90 -3.40
C LEU A 101 -3.14 -16.31 -2.81
#